data_AF-A0A7C2D5A3-F1
#
_entry.id   AF-A0A7C2D5A3-F1
#
_cell.length_a   1.000
_cell.length_b   1.000
_cell.length_c   1.000
_cell.angle_alpha   90.00
_cell.angle_beta   90.00
_cell.angle_gamma   90.00
#
_symmetry.space_group_name_H-M   'P 1'
#
loop_
_entity.id
_entity.type
_entity.pdbx_description
1 polymer ?
#
loop_
_entity_poly.entity_id
_entity_poly.type
_entity_poly.pdbx_seq_one_letter_code
_entity_poly.pdbx_strand_id
1 'polypeptide(L)'
;MLPSPVLDCPHCGSPGQTGLFCSACDIYMPDPTGTVKKVTYNRRFWGSYLLEGVLYLVTLIIGWYIWLAFTAKDAQTPAKKLVDVYVLDIETGQPVSAGRIWQREVLVKQLLSGVVSAAIGVAWLIDYLWVLFDRNCQALHDKVSRTVVVYAPQGLPSSLRRPDEVLTGGARALPGRGVKSVAEELRELARLRDEGIITDEEYERKRQELVDRL
;
A
#
# COMPACT_ATOMS: atom_id res chain seq x y z
N MET A 1 3.97 24.26 -6.78
CA MET A 1 2.60 23.71 -6.72
C MET A 1 2.02 23.91 -8.10
N LEU A 2 1.76 22.84 -8.85
CA LEU A 2 0.94 23.00 -10.05
C LEU A 2 -0.46 23.44 -9.57
N PRO A 3 -1.10 24.43 -10.20
CA PRO A 3 -2.48 24.78 -9.86
C PRO A 3 -3.33 23.53 -10.14
N SER A 4 -3.84 22.90 -9.10
CA SER A 4 -4.80 21.81 -9.25
C SER A 4 -6.03 22.40 -9.94
N PRO A 5 -6.45 21.88 -11.11
CA PRO A 5 -7.69 22.33 -11.71
C PRO A 5 -8.80 22.17 -10.68
N VAL A 6 -9.68 23.17 -10.60
CA VAL A 6 -10.88 23.10 -9.76
C VAL A 6 -11.72 21.98 -10.34
N LEU A 7 -11.84 20.88 -9.61
CA LEU A 7 -12.51 19.66 -10.06
C LEU A 7 -13.65 19.34 -9.10
N ASP A 8 -14.74 18.82 -9.65
CA ASP A 8 -15.80 18.23 -8.85
C ASP A 8 -15.36 16.83 -8.43
N CYS A 9 -15.68 16.43 -7.19
CA CYS A 9 -15.25 15.14 -6.69
C CYS A 9 -15.93 14.01 -7.49
N PRO A 10 -15.17 13.06 -8.09
CA PRO A 10 -15.74 12.01 -8.94
C PRO A 10 -16.60 11.01 -8.15
N HIS A 11 -16.43 10.92 -6.82
CA HIS A 11 -17.14 9.96 -5.99
C HIS A 11 -18.39 10.54 -5.32
N CYS A 12 -18.33 11.77 -4.80
CA CYS A 12 -19.45 12.37 -4.06
C CYS A 12 -20.10 13.56 -4.76
N GLY A 13 -19.52 14.03 -5.89
CA GLY A 13 -20.03 15.17 -6.64
C GLY A 13 -19.85 16.52 -5.96
N SER A 14 -19.07 16.60 -4.86
CA SER A 14 -18.83 17.88 -4.18
C SER A 14 -18.08 18.84 -5.10
N PRO A 15 -18.62 20.05 -5.35
CA PRO A 15 -18.06 20.95 -6.35
C PRO A 15 -16.84 21.70 -5.81
N GLY A 16 -15.99 22.16 -6.73
CA GLY A 16 -15.02 23.20 -6.40
C GLY A 16 -13.81 22.75 -5.58
N GLN A 17 -13.37 21.50 -5.72
CA GLN A 17 -12.29 20.94 -4.91
C GLN A 17 -10.91 21.32 -5.47
N THR A 18 -9.99 21.66 -4.56
CA THR A 18 -8.60 22.08 -4.89
C THR A 18 -7.52 21.33 -4.10
N GLY A 19 -7.92 20.50 -3.14
CA GLY A 19 -7.01 19.74 -2.29
C GLY A 19 -6.49 18.44 -2.92
N LEU A 20 -5.65 17.70 -2.19
CA LEU A 20 -5.34 16.29 -2.57
C LEU A 20 -6.47 15.34 -2.20
N PHE A 21 -7.24 15.72 -1.18
CA PHE A 21 -8.37 14.96 -0.67
C PHE A 21 -9.64 15.79 -0.74
N CYS A 22 -10.76 15.14 -1.04
CA CYS A 22 -12.06 15.81 -1.01
C CYS A 22 -12.43 16.20 0.41
N SER A 23 -12.85 17.45 0.62
CA SER A 23 -13.27 17.95 1.94
C SER A 23 -14.53 17.30 2.50
N ALA A 24 -15.35 16.67 1.66
CA ALA A 24 -16.63 16.08 2.04
C ALA A 24 -16.55 14.56 2.31
N CYS A 25 -15.74 13.82 1.55
CA CYS A 25 -15.68 12.35 1.64
C CYS A 25 -14.26 11.78 1.86
N ASP A 26 -13.25 12.64 2.03
CA ASP A 26 -11.85 12.26 2.30
C ASP A 26 -11.19 11.33 1.27
N ILE A 27 -11.75 11.26 0.06
CA ILE A 27 -11.22 10.45 -1.03
C ILE A 27 -10.01 11.12 -1.67
N TYR A 28 -9.03 10.32 -2.10
CA TYR A 28 -7.87 10.84 -2.81
C TYR A 28 -8.27 11.26 -4.23
N MET A 29 -8.23 12.55 -4.53
CA MET A 29 -8.80 13.08 -5.78
C MET A 29 -8.09 12.63 -7.07
N PRO A 30 -6.76 12.40 -7.07
CA PRO A 30 -6.09 11.85 -8.24
C PRO A 30 -6.47 10.39 -8.56
N ASP A 31 -7.16 9.69 -7.65
CA ASP A 31 -7.67 8.34 -7.90
C ASP A 31 -9.04 8.37 -8.61
N PRO A 32 -9.14 7.93 -9.88
CA PRO A 32 -10.42 7.85 -10.57
C PRO A 32 -11.31 6.73 -10.02
N THR A 33 -10.76 5.73 -9.32
CA THR A 33 -11.53 4.58 -8.81
C THR A 33 -12.24 4.85 -7.49
N GLY A 34 -11.80 5.87 -6.75
CA GLY A 34 -12.32 6.17 -5.42
C GLY A 34 -12.05 5.08 -4.37
N THR A 35 -11.04 4.24 -4.58
CA THR A 35 -10.70 3.18 -3.63
C THR A 35 -9.70 3.66 -2.57
N VAL A 36 -8.94 4.70 -2.90
CA VAL A 36 -7.90 5.28 -2.04
C VAL A 36 -8.47 6.43 -1.20
N LYS A 37 -8.23 6.36 0.12
CA LYS A 37 -8.75 7.33 1.10
C LYS A 37 -7.63 8.02 1.85
N LYS A 38 -7.94 9.18 2.42
CA LYS A 38 -7.09 9.86 3.38
C LYS A 38 -6.85 8.97 4.60
N VAL A 39 -5.60 8.95 5.07
CA VAL A 39 -5.25 8.22 6.29
C VAL A 39 -5.76 8.99 7.52
N THR A 40 -6.44 8.28 8.42
CA THR A 40 -6.88 8.86 9.70
C THR A 40 -5.68 9.12 10.63
N TYR A 41 -5.78 10.11 11.49
CA TYR A 41 -4.76 10.40 12.50
C TYR A 41 -4.39 9.17 13.36
N ASN A 42 -5.38 8.44 13.87
CA ASN A 42 -5.13 7.29 14.74
C ASN A 42 -4.31 6.21 14.03
N ARG A 43 -4.62 5.90 12.78
CA ARG A 43 -3.82 4.97 11.98
C ARG A 43 -2.42 5.52 11.68
N ARG A 44 -2.28 6.84 11.48
CA ARG A 44 -0.98 7.45 11.25
C ARG A 44 -0.08 7.29 12.47
N PHE A 45 -0.57 7.72 13.63
CA PHE A 45 0.20 7.75 14.86
C PHE A 45 0.34 6.37 15.49
N TRP A 46 -0.77 5.73 15.85
CA TRP A 46 -0.77 4.43 16.53
C TRP A 46 -0.51 3.26 15.58
N GLY A 47 -1.07 3.32 14.37
CA GLY A 47 -0.95 2.22 13.40
C GLY A 47 0.40 2.18 12.68
N SER A 48 0.96 3.34 12.32
CA SER A 48 2.24 3.39 11.59
C SER A 48 3.40 3.73 12.50
N TYR A 49 3.42 4.86 13.21
CA TYR A 49 4.63 5.28 13.95
C TYR A 49 4.95 4.40 15.15
N LEU A 50 3.97 4.08 15.99
CA LEU A 50 4.21 3.19 17.14
C LEU A 50 4.65 1.80 16.66
N LEU A 51 3.96 1.25 15.66
CA LEU A 51 4.29 -0.05 15.10
C LEU A 51 5.67 -0.06 14.43
N GLU A 52 6.07 1.01 13.75
CA GLU A 52 7.44 1.14 13.22
C GLU A 52 8.46 1.08 14.35
N GLY A 53 8.27 1.82 15.44
CA GLY A 53 9.19 1.80 16.58
C GLY A 53 9.29 0.42 17.23
N VAL A 54 8.17 -0.27 17.41
CA VAL A 54 8.12 -1.64 17.94
C VAL A 54 8.85 -2.62 17.01
N LEU A 55 8.57 -2.57 15.70
CA LEU A 55 9.24 -3.44 14.73
C LEU A 55 10.74 -3.17 14.67
N TYR A 56 11.15 -1.90 14.70
CA TYR A 56 12.55 -1.51 14.70
C TYR A 56 13.31 -2.11 15.89
N LEU A 57 12.69 -2.10 17.09
CA LEU A 57 13.26 -2.71 18.29
C LEU A 57 13.29 -4.24 18.23
N VAL A 58 12.16 -4.87 17.90
CA VAL A 58 12.01 -6.35 17.91
C VAL A 58 12.86 -7.02 16.83
N THR A 59 13.07 -6.36 15.69
CA THR A 59 13.90 -6.89 14.59
C THR A 59 15.38 -6.49 14.70
N LEU A 60 15.80 -6.01 15.88
CA LEU A 60 17.19 -5.64 16.19
C LEU A 60 17.80 -4.66 15.19
N ILE A 61 17.00 -3.72 14.66
CA ILE A 61 17.40 -2.69 13.69
C ILE A 61 17.79 -3.25 12.31
N ILE A 62 18.76 -4.17 12.26
CA ILE A 62 19.27 -4.77 11.03
C ILE A 62 18.16 -5.55 10.32
N GLY A 63 17.37 -6.33 11.06
CA GLY A 63 16.23 -7.05 10.50
C GLY A 63 15.19 -6.10 9.91
N TRP A 64 15.01 -4.93 10.52
CA TRP A 64 14.11 -3.90 10.00
C TRP A 64 14.59 -3.37 8.64
N TYR A 65 15.88 -3.05 8.49
CA TYR A 65 16.44 -2.57 7.22
C TYR A 65 16.36 -3.63 6.12
N ILE A 66 16.60 -4.91 6.46
CA ILE A 66 16.43 -6.02 5.52
C ILE A 66 14.97 -6.09 5.07
N TRP A 67 14.02 -6.02 6.00
CA TRP A 67 12.59 -6.03 5.66
C TRP A 67 12.19 -4.81 4.83
N LEU A 68 12.71 -3.62 5.18
CA LEU A 68 12.51 -2.40 4.41
C LEU A 68 12.95 -2.56 2.96
N ALA A 69 14.06 -3.25 2.67
CA ALA A 69 14.50 -3.50 1.30
C ALA A 69 13.42 -4.21 0.46
N PHE A 70 12.66 -5.11 1.08
CA PHE A 70 11.56 -5.82 0.42
C PHE A 70 10.27 -5.02 0.37
N THR A 71 9.93 -4.20 1.36
CA THR A 71 8.67 -3.41 1.34
C THR A 71 8.79 -2.10 0.58
N ALA A 72 9.99 -1.53 0.46
CA ALA A 72 10.23 -0.27 -0.21
C ALA A 72 9.83 -0.31 -1.69
N LYS A 73 9.93 -1.48 -2.34
CA LYS A 73 9.47 -1.69 -3.71
C LYS A 73 7.96 -1.44 -3.87
N ASP A 74 7.19 -1.73 -2.81
CA ASP A 74 5.73 -1.55 -2.76
C ASP A 74 5.35 -0.13 -2.28
N ALA A 75 6.32 0.80 -2.21
CA ALA A 75 6.18 2.14 -1.63
C ALA A 75 5.72 2.15 -0.16
N GLN A 76 6.13 1.14 0.60
CA GLN A 76 5.76 0.96 2.01
C GLN A 76 6.98 0.68 2.90
N THR A 77 6.84 1.02 4.16
CA THR A 77 7.70 0.54 5.24
C THR A 77 7.06 -0.70 5.90
N PRO A 78 7.81 -1.51 6.68
CA PRO A 78 7.27 -2.70 7.32
C PRO A 78 5.96 -2.48 8.07
N ALA A 79 5.85 -1.44 8.91
CA ALA A 79 4.60 -1.16 9.63
C ALA A 79 3.50 -0.66 8.69
N LYS A 80 3.82 0.22 7.74
CA LYS A 80 2.86 0.74 6.77
C LYS A 80 2.22 -0.38 5.94
N LYS A 81 3.01 -1.40 5.60
CA LYS A 81 2.52 -2.60 4.91
C LYS A 81 1.52 -3.39 5.75
N LEU A 82 1.70 -3.45 7.06
CA LEU A 82 0.76 -4.13 7.96
C LEU A 82 -0.55 -3.36 8.18
N VAL A 83 -0.59 -2.06 7.90
CA VAL A 83 -1.79 -1.22 8.09
C VAL A 83 -2.40 -0.70 6.78
N ASP A 84 -1.97 -1.26 5.64
CA ASP A 84 -2.40 -0.92 4.27
C ASP A 84 -2.25 0.56 3.90
N VAL A 85 -1.14 1.14 4.34
CA VAL A 85 -0.83 2.55 4.14
C VAL A 85 0.26 2.69 3.07
N TYR A 86 0.08 3.57 2.10
CA TYR A 86 0.98 3.71 0.94
C TYR A 86 1.52 5.13 0.82
N VAL A 87 2.77 5.26 0.36
CA VAL A 87 3.40 6.56 0.13
C VAL A 87 3.32 6.90 -1.36
N LEU A 88 2.64 7.99 -1.69
CA LEU A 88 2.50 8.49 -3.05
C LEU A 88 3.26 9.81 -3.23
N ASP A 89 3.72 10.06 -4.44
CA ASP A 89 4.26 11.35 -4.85
C ASP A 89 3.12 12.35 -5.05
N ILE A 90 3.28 13.58 -4.54
CA ILE A 90 2.27 14.63 -4.66
C ILE A 90 2.13 15.14 -6.10
N GLU A 91 3.21 15.12 -6.89
CA GLU A 91 3.25 15.66 -8.24
C GLU A 91 2.66 14.69 -9.26
N THR A 92 3.01 13.41 -9.15
CA THR A 92 2.57 12.39 -10.10
C THR A 92 1.34 11.63 -9.63
N GLY A 93 1.05 11.61 -8.33
CA GLY A 93 0.00 10.78 -7.72
C GLY A 93 0.33 9.27 -7.70
N GLN A 94 1.55 8.89 -8.08
CA GLN A 94 2.00 7.52 -8.22
C GLN A 94 2.82 7.07 -6.98
N PRO A 95 2.96 5.76 -6.71
CA PRO A 95 3.76 5.24 -5.61
C PRO A 95 5.22 5.59 -5.81
N VAL A 96 5.83 6.13 -4.76
CA VAL A 96 7.23 6.54 -4.79
C VAL A 96 8.16 5.34 -5.03
N SER A 97 9.32 5.59 -5.62
CA SER A 97 10.34 4.55 -5.83
C SER A 97 10.92 4.03 -4.52
N ALA A 98 11.42 2.79 -4.56
CA ALA A 98 12.12 2.20 -3.41
C ALA A 98 13.26 3.10 -2.93
N GLY A 99 14.06 3.64 -3.86
CA GLY A 99 15.14 4.58 -3.53
C GLY A 99 14.63 5.83 -2.79
N ARG A 100 13.46 6.36 -3.15
CA ARG A 100 12.86 7.50 -2.47
C ARG A 100 12.30 7.15 -1.10
N ILE A 101 11.78 5.94 -0.90
CA ILE A 101 11.44 5.42 0.44
C ILE A 101 12.69 5.37 1.31
N TRP A 102 13.79 4.81 0.81
CA TRP A 102 15.06 4.73 1.51
C TRP A 102 15.61 6.12 1.86
N GLN A 103 15.63 7.05 0.91
CA GLN A 103 16.06 8.43 1.17
C GLN A 103 15.19 9.09 2.24
N ARG A 104 13.86 8.96 2.15
CA ARG A 104 12.93 9.56 3.10
C ARG A 104 13.04 8.95 4.50
N GLU A 105 13.16 7.63 4.60
CA GLU A 105 13.17 6.92 5.88
C GLU A 105 14.55 6.89 6.55
N VAL A 106 15.64 6.83 5.77
CA VAL A 106 17.01 6.74 6.32
C VAL A 106 17.69 8.10 6.35
N LEU A 107 17.62 8.90 5.28
CA LEU A 107 18.34 10.17 5.25
C LEU A 107 17.51 11.28 5.89
N VAL A 108 16.27 11.48 5.46
CA VAL A 108 15.46 12.62 5.89
C VAL A 108 15.07 12.48 7.37
N LYS A 109 14.56 11.31 7.79
CA LYS A 109 14.21 11.10 9.19
C LYS A 109 15.43 11.10 10.11
N GLN A 110 16.55 10.46 9.76
CA GLN A 110 17.73 10.48 10.63
C GLN A 110 18.39 11.85 10.71
N LEU A 111 18.32 12.65 9.63
CA LEU A 111 18.78 14.04 9.67
C LEU A 111 17.90 14.90 10.58
N LEU A 112 16.57 14.76 10.49
CA LEU A 112 15.61 15.47 11.34
C LEU A 112 15.71 15.05 12.81
N SER A 113 15.79 13.75 13.07
CA SER A 113 15.89 13.19 14.43
C SER A 113 17.27 13.35 15.05
N GLY A 114 18.34 13.41 14.26
CA GLY A 114 19.71 13.58 14.72
C GLY A 114 20.13 15.04 14.73
N VAL A 115 20.53 15.55 13.57
CA VAL A 115 21.19 16.87 13.43
C VAL A 115 20.25 18.01 13.81
N VAL A 116 19.01 18.00 13.31
CA VAL A 116 18.06 19.09 13.59
C VAL A 116 17.58 19.03 15.05
N SER A 117 17.40 17.82 15.59
CA SER A 117 17.05 17.68 17.01
C SER A 117 18.23 17.99 17.93
N ALA A 118 19.49 17.84 17.51
CA ALA A 118 20.64 18.30 18.29
C ALA A 118 20.69 19.83 18.38
N ALA A 119 20.24 20.55 17.35
CA ALA A 119 20.20 22.00 17.34
C ALA A 119 18.97 22.60 18.05
N ILE A 120 17.80 21.96 17.93
CA ILE A 120 16.50 22.52 18.38
C ILE A 120 15.90 21.72 19.55
N GLY A 121 16.46 20.56 19.89
CA GLY A 121 16.02 19.66 20.98
C GLY A 121 14.73 18.88 20.69
N VAL A 122 13.75 19.55 20.07
CA VAL A 122 12.37 19.07 19.91
C VAL A 122 11.94 18.85 18.46
N ALA A 123 12.86 18.88 17.50
CA ALA A 123 12.54 18.78 16.07
C ALA A 123 11.85 17.45 15.69
N TRP A 124 12.28 16.33 16.28
CA TRP A 124 11.61 15.04 16.11
C TRP A 124 10.16 15.07 16.60
N LEU A 125 9.91 15.70 17.75
CA LEU A 125 8.57 15.79 18.33
C LEU A 125 7.66 16.67 17.46
N ILE A 126 8.20 17.78 16.94
CA ILE A 126 7.48 18.65 15.99
C ILE A 126 7.13 17.87 14.72
N ASP A 127 8.06 17.10 14.14
CA ASP A 127 7.80 16.29 12.94
C ASP A 127 6.64 15.30 13.15
N TYR A 128 6.64 14.56 14.27
CA TYR A 128 5.59 13.59 14.58
C TYR A 128 4.25 14.25 14.91
N LEU A 129 4.25 15.35 15.68
CA LEU A 129 3.04 16.06 16.06
C LEU A 129 2.46 16.87 14.90
N TRP A 130 3.25 17.25 13.90
CA TRP A 130 2.79 18.03 12.75
C TRP A 130 1.61 17.38 12.02
N VAL A 131 1.56 16.05 12.03
CA VAL A 131 0.44 15.27 11.47
C VAL A 131 -0.92 15.69 12.02
N LEU A 132 -0.99 16.11 13.29
CA LEU A 132 -2.23 16.56 13.94
C LEU A 132 -2.78 17.87 13.36
N PHE A 133 -1.87 18.72 12.88
CA PHE A 133 -2.20 20.06 12.41
C PHE A 133 -2.30 20.15 10.89
N ASP A 134 -1.79 19.13 10.18
CA ASP A 134 -1.78 19.12 8.73
C ASP A 134 -3.09 18.59 8.14
N ARG A 135 -3.70 19.37 7.24
CA ARG A 135 -4.97 19.02 6.58
C ARG A 135 -4.87 17.74 5.74
N ASN A 136 -3.69 17.38 5.25
CA ASN A 136 -3.45 16.16 4.46
C ASN A 136 -2.87 15.02 5.32
N CYS A 137 -2.83 15.18 6.65
CA CYS A 137 -2.21 14.25 7.60
C CYS A 137 -0.74 13.92 7.26
N GLN A 138 -0.02 14.90 6.71
CA GLN A 138 1.41 14.80 6.40
C GLN A 138 2.27 15.19 7.60
N ALA A 139 3.37 14.46 7.82
CA ALA A 139 4.43 14.89 8.74
C ALA A 139 5.36 15.91 8.06
N LEU A 140 6.30 16.49 8.81
CA LEU A 140 7.26 17.43 8.25
C LEU A 140 8.17 16.74 7.22
N HIS A 141 8.65 15.52 7.52
CA HIS A 141 9.46 14.74 6.60
C HIS A 141 8.71 14.33 5.31
N ASP A 142 7.38 14.19 5.38
CA ASP A 142 6.52 13.96 4.20
C ASP A 142 6.52 15.19 3.29
N LYS A 143 6.39 16.38 3.87
CA LYS A 143 6.42 17.64 3.12
C LYS A 143 7.78 17.90 2.49
N VAL A 144 8.86 17.68 3.24
CA VAL A 144 10.24 17.80 2.74
C VAL A 144 10.47 16.87 1.56
N SER A 145 9.91 15.65 1.62
CA SER A 145 10.05 14.66 0.55
C SER A 145 9.03 14.80 -0.57
N ARG A 146 8.12 15.78 -0.49
CA ARG A 146 6.98 15.99 -1.41
C ARG A 146 6.15 14.72 -1.60
N THR A 147 5.89 14.01 -0.51
CA THR A 147 5.10 12.77 -0.50
C THR A 147 3.83 12.93 0.30
N VAL A 148 2.75 12.28 -0.12
CA VAL A 148 1.51 12.14 0.65
C VAL A 148 1.33 10.68 1.03
N VAL A 149 0.67 10.45 2.16
CA VAL A 149 0.38 9.08 2.60
C VAL A 149 -1.11 8.84 2.63
N VAL A 150 -1.49 7.75 1.98
CA VAL A 150 -2.86 7.34 1.74
C VAL A 150 -3.14 5.99 2.36
N TYR A 151 -4.42 5.69 2.56
CA TYR A 151 -4.91 4.40 3.00
C TYR A 151 -5.63 3.70 1.84
N ALA A 152 -5.23 2.46 1.54
CA ALA A 152 -5.82 1.66 0.48
C ALA A 152 -5.99 0.20 0.96
N PRO A 153 -7.14 -0.16 1.58
CA PRO A 153 -7.35 -1.49 2.17
C PRO A 153 -7.31 -2.64 1.17
N GLN A 154 -7.59 -2.35 -0.10
CA GLN A 154 -7.63 -3.34 -1.18
C GLN A 154 -6.34 -3.29 -2.02
N GLY A 155 -5.32 -2.54 -1.54
CA GLY A 155 -4.12 -2.20 -2.29
C GLY A 155 -4.31 -1.02 -3.24
N LEU A 156 -3.21 -0.58 -3.86
CA LEU A 156 -3.25 0.51 -4.84
C LEU A 156 -3.88 0.05 -6.16
N PRO A 157 -4.83 0.81 -6.73
CA PRO A 157 -5.41 0.51 -8.03
C PRO A 157 -4.36 0.62 -9.14
N SER A 158 -4.56 -0.12 -10.24
CA SER A 158 -3.64 -0.12 -11.39
C SER A 158 -3.50 1.25 -12.06
N SER A 159 -4.53 2.09 -11.96
CA SER A 159 -4.51 3.50 -12.41
C SER A 159 -3.43 4.34 -11.73
N LEU A 160 -3.10 3.99 -10.49
CA LEU A 160 -2.08 4.66 -9.69
C LEU A 160 -0.76 3.87 -9.69
N ARG A 161 -0.61 2.77 -10.43
CA ARG A 161 0.64 2.01 -10.43
C ARG A 161 1.64 2.59 -11.43
N ARG A 162 2.91 2.65 -11.03
CA ARG A 162 3.98 3.24 -11.83
C ARG A 162 4.15 2.49 -13.18
N PRO A 163 4.34 3.17 -14.33
CA PRO A 163 4.38 2.52 -15.65
C PRO A 163 5.50 1.48 -15.82
N ASP A 164 6.66 1.69 -15.19
CA ASP A 164 7.80 0.76 -15.13
C ASP A 164 7.44 -0.56 -14.43
N GLU A 165 6.54 -0.50 -13.45
CA GLU A 165 6.05 -1.67 -12.73
C GLU A 165 4.97 -2.43 -13.51
N VAL A 166 4.23 -1.78 -14.41
CA VAL A 166 3.28 -2.46 -15.31
C VAL A 166 4.04 -3.30 -16.36
N LEU A 167 5.14 -2.77 -16.90
CA LEU A 167 5.99 -3.47 -17.87
C LEU A 167 6.78 -4.63 -17.23
N THR A 168 7.23 -4.47 -15.99
CA THR A 168 8.01 -5.49 -15.27
C THR A 168 7.12 -6.47 -14.47
N GLY A 169 5.92 -6.04 -14.10
CA GLY A 169 5.01 -6.69 -13.15
C GLY A 169 3.96 -7.61 -13.77
N GLY A 170 3.97 -7.81 -15.09
CA GLY A 170 3.21 -8.89 -15.74
C GLY A 170 3.54 -10.29 -15.20
N ALA A 171 4.63 -10.45 -14.45
CA ALA A 171 5.07 -11.71 -13.87
C ALA A 171 4.68 -11.93 -12.39
N ARG A 172 4.06 -10.96 -11.70
CA ARG A 172 3.68 -11.12 -10.28
C ARG A 172 2.27 -10.60 -10.00
N ALA A 173 1.29 -11.26 -10.62
CA ALA A 173 0.03 -11.45 -9.94
C ALA A 173 0.30 -12.18 -8.62
N LEU A 174 -0.27 -11.70 -7.52
CA LEU A 174 -0.47 -12.50 -6.32
C LEU A 174 -1.03 -13.86 -6.76
N PRO A 175 -0.60 -15.01 -6.18
CA PRO A 175 -1.33 -16.26 -6.38
C PRO A 175 -2.70 -16.07 -5.72
N GLY A 176 -3.64 -15.51 -6.48
CA GLY A 176 -5.05 -15.69 -6.24
C GLY A 176 -5.23 -17.19 -6.10
N ARG A 177 -5.88 -17.61 -5.01
CA ARG A 177 -6.32 -18.98 -4.75
C ARG A 177 -6.71 -19.61 -6.08
N GLY A 178 -5.81 -20.44 -6.61
CA GLY A 178 -5.86 -20.86 -7.99
C GLY A 178 -7.16 -21.59 -8.23
N VAL A 179 -8.06 -21.00 -9.02
CA VAL A 179 -9.09 -21.79 -9.68
C VAL A 179 -8.28 -22.72 -10.58
N LYS A 180 -8.10 -23.96 -10.14
CA LYS A 180 -7.38 -24.97 -10.91
C LYS A 180 -8.10 -25.08 -12.25
N SER A 181 -7.35 -25.17 -13.34
CA SER A 181 -8.01 -25.38 -14.64
C SER A 181 -8.78 -26.69 -14.59
N VAL A 182 -9.88 -26.82 -15.34
CA VAL A 182 -10.68 -28.05 -15.38
C VAL A 182 -9.80 -29.27 -15.70
N ALA A 183 -8.79 -29.12 -16.56
CA ALA A 183 -7.83 -30.17 -16.88
C ALA A 183 -6.98 -30.62 -15.68
N GLU A 184 -6.70 -29.72 -14.74
CA GLU A 184 -5.91 -29.98 -13.54
C GLU A 184 -6.77 -30.59 -12.43
N GLU A 185 -8.03 -30.17 -12.30
CA GLU A 185 -9.01 -30.82 -11.41
C GLU A 185 -9.30 -32.27 -11.87
N LEU A 186 -9.38 -32.52 -13.18
CA LEU A 186 -9.54 -33.87 -13.74
C LEU A 186 -8.34 -34.79 -13.46
N ARG A 187 -7.11 -34.26 -13.53
CA ARG A 187 -5.88 -35.00 -13.19
C ARG A 187 -5.83 -35.36 -11.71
N GLU A 188 -6.23 -34.44 -10.84
CA GLU A 188 -6.29 -34.67 -9.41
C GLU A 188 -7.32 -35.76 -9.07
N LEU A 189 -8.53 -35.70 -9.65
CA LEU A 189 -9.55 -36.73 -9.45
C LEU A 189 -9.07 -38.11 -9.92
N ALA A 190 -8.34 -38.19 -11.03
CA ALA A 190 -7.78 -39.45 -11.51
C ALA A 190 -6.78 -40.04 -10.51
N ARG A 191 -5.91 -39.19 -9.94
CA ARG A 191 -4.96 -39.60 -8.89
C ARG A 191 -5.67 -40.11 -7.64
N LEU A 192 -6.72 -39.42 -7.17
CA LEU A 192 -7.47 -39.82 -5.98
C LEU A 192 -8.19 -41.16 -6.15
N ARG A 193 -8.66 -41.47 -7.36
CA ARG A 193 -9.22 -42.79 -7.69
C ARG A 193 -8.12 -43.85 -7.66
N ASP A 194 -6.97 -43.58 -8.26
CA ASP A 194 -5.84 -44.52 -8.30
C ASP A 194 -5.26 -44.79 -6.89
N GLU A 195 -5.34 -43.82 -5.98
CA GLU A 195 -5.00 -43.96 -4.55
C GLU A 195 -6.11 -44.63 -3.71
N GLY A 196 -7.28 -44.92 -4.30
CA GLY A 196 -8.42 -45.56 -3.63
C GLY A 196 -9.15 -44.66 -2.61
N ILE A 197 -8.93 -43.34 -2.66
CA ILE A 197 -9.52 -42.36 -1.75
C ILE A 197 -10.99 -42.07 -2.11
N ILE A 198 -11.34 -42.20 -3.39
CA ILE A 198 -12.70 -42.02 -3.91
C ILE A 198 -13.16 -43.28 -4.65
N THR A 199 -14.46 -43.54 -4.61
CA THR A 199 -15.06 -44.66 -5.35
C THR A 199 -15.24 -44.33 -6.82
N ASP A 200 -15.34 -45.34 -7.69
CA ASP A 200 -15.52 -45.15 -9.14
C ASP A 200 -16.80 -44.35 -9.47
N GLU A 201 -17.87 -44.57 -8.71
CA GLU A 201 -19.13 -43.80 -8.86
C GLU A 201 -18.95 -42.32 -8.49
N GLU A 202 -18.15 -42.03 -7.46
CA GLU A 202 -17.87 -40.66 -7.03
C GLU A 202 -16.93 -39.94 -8.00
N TYR A 203 -15.99 -40.67 -8.61
CA TYR A 203 -15.12 -40.16 -9.66
C TYR A 203 -15.93 -39.72 -10.89
N GLU A 204 -16.81 -40.59 -11.41
CA GLU A 204 -17.59 -40.27 -12.61
C GLU A 204 -18.55 -39.09 -12.38
N ARG A 205 -19.20 -39.00 -11.21
CA ARG A 205 -20.05 -37.85 -10.87
C ARG A 205 -19.28 -36.54 -10.90
N LYS A 206 -18.13 -36.48 -10.20
CA LYS A 206 -17.30 -35.26 -10.14
C LYS A 206 -16.70 -34.92 -11.49
N ARG A 207 -16.31 -35.93 -12.28
CA ARG A 207 -15.82 -35.74 -13.65
C ARG A 207 -16.91 -35.13 -14.54
N GLN A 208 -18.15 -35.59 -14.45
CA GLN A 208 -19.28 -35.06 -15.21
C GLN A 208 -19.55 -33.58 -14.87
N GLU A 209 -19.59 -33.24 -13.57
CA GLU A 209 -19.77 -31.86 -13.08
C GLU A 209 -18.68 -30.91 -13.60
N LEU A 210 -17.45 -31.40 -13.77
CA LEU A 210 -16.33 -30.62 -14.30
C LEU A 210 -16.40 -30.43 -15.82
N VAL A 211 -16.90 -31.42 -16.55
CA VAL A 211 -17.11 -31.32 -18.00
C VAL A 211 -18.26 -30.37 -18.32
N ASP A 212 -19.33 -30.36 -17.52
CA ASP A 212 -20.48 -29.46 -17.69
C ASP A 212 -20.14 -27.98 -17.39
N ARG A 213 -19.00 -27.71 -16.74
CA ARG A 213 -18.48 -26.37 -16.45
C ARG A 213 -17.64 -25.77 -17.60
N LEU A 214 -17.29 -26.55 -18.62
CA LEU A 214 -16.55 -26.11 -19.82
C LEU A 214 -17.50 -25.53 -20.87
#